data_AF-A0A673H385-F1
#
_entry.id   AF-A0A673H385-F1
#
_cell.length_a   1.000
_cell.length_b   1.000
_cell.length_c   1.000
_cell.angle_alpha   90.00
_cell.angle_beta   90.00
_cell.angle_gamma   90.00
#
_symmetry.space_group_name_H-M   'P 1'
#
loop_
_entity.id
_entity.type
_entity.pdbx_description
1 polymer ?
#
loop_
_entity_poly.entity_id
_entity_poly.type
_entity_poly.pdbx_seq_one_letter_code
_entity_poly.pdbx_strand_id
1 'polypeptide(L)'
;MCNISSMMEELHSLDPRRQELLEARFTGVGVAKGSGHNESSNQSLCSVGSLSDKELEVSTHLKLKRPLPLLQFPQASFYTHSAPSHTGNALQKTHSQSRTFSELTMEKLAALESSKSSDLEKKEGRIDDLLRVNCDLRRQIDEQQKMLERCKERLNKCVTMSKNLLIEKSKQEKIACREKSMQDRLRLGHFTTVRHGASFTEQWTDGYAFQNLVKQQERVNGQREDIERQRKLLMKKKPPNASQTPPPNLEPNKRKSKSNGAENEMLSLAEYHEQEEIFKLRLGHLKKEEAEIQVELERLERVRNLHIRELKRIHNEDNSQFKDHPTLNDRYLLLHLLGRGGFSEVYKAFDLTEQRYVAVKIHQLNKNWRDEKKENYHKHACREYRIHKELDHPRIVKLYDYFSLDTDS
;
A
#
# COMPACT_ATOMS: atom_id res chain seq x y z
N MET A 1 3.85 -33.04 3.48
CA MET A 1 2.61 -32.35 3.05
C MET A 1 2.15 -31.50 4.22
N CYS A 2 2.49 -30.21 4.22
CA CYS A 2 2.07 -29.27 5.26
C CYS A 2 1.05 -28.32 4.63
N ASN A 3 -0.08 -28.17 5.32
CA ASN A 3 -1.33 -27.58 4.86
C ASN A 3 -1.18 -26.08 4.51
N ILE A 4 -0.94 -25.79 3.22
CA ILE A 4 -1.02 -24.42 2.65
C ILE A 4 -2.46 -23.90 2.63
N SER A 5 -3.46 -24.79 2.77
CA SER A 5 -4.88 -24.42 2.77
C SER A 5 -5.30 -23.59 3.99
N SER A 6 -4.65 -23.79 5.15
CA SER A 6 -5.08 -23.14 6.41
C SER A 6 -4.66 -21.67 6.53
N MET A 7 -3.66 -21.20 5.77
CA MET A 7 -3.25 -19.79 5.76
C MET A 7 -4.03 -18.92 4.76
N MET A 8 -4.80 -19.54 3.86
CA MET A 8 -5.60 -18.81 2.86
C MET A 8 -7.03 -18.48 3.33
N GLU A 9 -7.52 -19.12 4.39
CA GLU A 9 -8.84 -18.79 4.94
C GLU A 9 -8.82 -17.53 5.84
N GLU A 10 -7.66 -17.16 6.38
CA GLU A 10 -7.55 -16.01 7.29
C GLU A 10 -7.31 -14.65 6.57
N LEU A 11 -7.12 -14.65 5.24
CA LEU A 11 -6.87 -13.45 4.44
C LEU A 11 -8.09 -12.89 3.70
N HIS A 12 -9.24 -13.58 3.75
CA HIS A 12 -10.49 -13.10 3.15
C HIS A 12 -11.32 -12.19 4.09
N SER A 13 -10.78 -11.85 5.26
CA SER A 13 -11.38 -10.89 6.20
C SER A 13 -10.51 -9.65 6.34
N LEU A 14 -10.36 -8.89 5.27
CA LEU A 14 -10.08 -7.46 5.42
C LEU A 14 -11.42 -6.76 5.55
N ASP A 15 -11.71 -6.27 6.75
CA ASP A 15 -12.82 -5.36 7.03
C ASP A 15 -12.88 -4.28 5.93
N PRO A 16 -13.99 -4.15 5.17
CA PRO A 16 -14.16 -3.16 4.11
C PRO A 16 -13.79 -1.73 4.53
N ARG A 17 -13.91 -1.43 5.83
CA ARG A 17 -13.56 -0.13 6.41
C ARG A 17 -12.05 0.14 6.47
N ARG A 18 -11.22 -0.91 6.62
CA ARG A 18 -9.74 -0.78 6.59
C ARG A 18 -9.24 -0.51 5.18
N GLN A 19 -9.85 -1.12 4.17
CA GLN A 19 -9.54 -0.84 2.77
C GLN A 19 -9.88 0.61 2.41
N GLU A 20 -11.04 1.10 2.85
CA GLU A 20 -11.48 2.48 2.62
C GLU A 20 -10.57 3.53 3.29
N LEU A 21 -10.10 3.28 4.52
CA LEU A 21 -9.19 4.19 5.25
C LEU A 21 -7.78 4.26 4.65
N LEU A 22 -7.28 3.14 4.12
CA LEU A 22 -6.01 3.12 3.38
C LEU A 22 -6.16 3.88 2.06
N GLU A 23 -7.26 3.67 1.32
CA GLU A 23 -7.52 4.36 0.05
C GLU A 23 -7.77 5.87 0.20
N ALA A 24 -8.47 6.31 1.26
CA ALA A 24 -8.73 7.73 1.53
C ALA A 24 -7.45 8.53 1.84
N ARG A 25 -6.44 7.90 2.45
CA ARG A 25 -5.14 8.57 2.71
C ARG A 25 -4.28 8.72 1.46
N PHE A 26 -4.40 7.82 0.48
CA PHE A 26 -3.60 7.88 -0.75
C PHE A 26 -4.23 8.68 -1.88
N THR A 27 -5.56 8.86 -1.89
CA THR A 27 -6.28 9.60 -2.94
C THR A 27 -6.38 11.11 -2.72
N GLY A 28 -5.91 11.62 -1.58
CA GLY A 28 -5.76 13.06 -1.36
C GLY A 28 -7.04 13.86 -1.64
N VAL A 29 -8.21 13.35 -1.28
CA VAL A 29 -9.46 14.12 -1.34
C VAL A 29 -9.47 15.11 -0.18
N GLY A 30 -8.63 16.14 -0.30
CA GLY A 30 -8.93 17.43 0.28
C GLY A 30 -10.20 17.94 -0.37
N VAL A 31 -11.14 18.41 0.44
CA VAL A 31 -12.33 19.14 0.00
C VAL A 31 -11.84 20.31 -0.86
N ALA A 32 -11.92 20.15 -2.18
CA ALA A 32 -11.71 21.24 -3.12
C ALA A 32 -12.91 22.19 -2.96
N LYS A 33 -12.72 23.25 -2.17
CA LYS A 33 -13.58 24.43 -2.18
C LYS A 33 -13.51 25.01 -3.60
N GLY A 34 -14.58 24.84 -4.37
CA GLY A 34 -14.74 25.47 -5.67
C GLY A 34 -14.66 26.99 -5.53
N SER A 35 -13.88 27.62 -6.40
CA SER A 35 -13.73 29.06 -6.52
C SER A 35 -15.03 29.69 -7.05
N GLY A 36 -15.93 30.06 -6.15
CA GLY A 36 -16.97 31.06 -6.38
C GLY A 36 -16.52 32.38 -5.76
N HIS A 37 -16.40 33.43 -6.59
CA HIS A 37 -16.22 34.81 -6.14
C HIS A 37 -17.33 35.19 -5.14
N ASN A 38 -16.94 35.66 -3.95
CA ASN A 38 -17.61 36.79 -3.30
C ASN A 38 -16.72 37.37 -2.19
N GLU A 39 -16.65 38.69 -2.18
CA GLU A 39 -15.93 39.52 -1.23
C GLU A 39 -16.47 39.34 0.20
N SER A 40 -15.57 39.25 1.18
CA SER A 40 -15.65 40.03 2.42
C SER A 40 -14.46 39.75 3.31
N SER A 41 -13.93 40.85 3.82
CA SER A 41 -12.82 41.02 4.76
C SER A 41 -12.91 40.08 5.96
N ASN A 42 -11.76 39.54 6.40
CA ASN A 42 -11.25 39.81 7.74
C ASN A 42 -9.82 39.27 7.90
N GLN A 43 -9.00 40.15 8.47
CA GLN A 43 -7.61 39.98 8.85
C GLN A 43 -7.47 38.91 9.93
N SER A 44 -6.43 38.07 9.85
CA SER A 44 -5.73 37.58 11.05
C SER A 44 -4.36 37.01 10.66
N LEU A 45 -3.34 37.68 11.16
CA LEU A 45 -1.92 37.34 11.15
C LEU A 45 -1.64 36.17 12.11
N CYS A 46 -0.67 35.32 11.79
CA CYS A 46 0.25 34.61 12.71
C CYS A 46 1.31 33.90 11.85
N SER A 47 2.42 34.58 11.55
CA SER A 47 3.65 34.66 12.37
C SER A 47 4.57 33.44 12.20
N VAL A 48 5.55 33.68 11.34
CA VAL A 48 6.92 33.16 11.35
C VAL A 48 7.51 33.10 12.77
N GLY A 49 8.24 32.03 13.04
CA GLY A 49 9.01 31.84 14.27
C GLY A 49 10.23 30.98 13.99
N SER A 50 11.32 31.64 13.59
CA SER A 50 12.68 31.11 13.64
C SER A 50 13.10 30.85 15.08
N LEU A 51 13.82 29.77 15.33
CA LEU A 51 14.80 29.70 16.42
C LEU A 51 15.93 28.76 15.98
N SER A 52 17.06 29.40 15.71
CA SER A 52 18.39 28.83 15.68
C SER A 52 18.78 28.36 17.08
N ASP A 53 19.43 27.20 17.17
CA ASP A 53 20.53 27.03 18.11
C ASP A 53 21.54 26.02 17.55
N LYS A 54 22.80 26.44 17.65
CA LYS A 54 24.01 25.66 17.41
C LYS A 54 24.25 24.81 18.66
N GLU A 55 24.81 23.61 18.49
CA GLU A 55 26.02 23.15 19.20
C GLU A 55 26.25 21.65 18.97
N LEU A 56 27.47 21.40 18.48
CA LEU A 56 28.44 20.36 18.81
C LEU A 56 28.09 18.87 18.74
N GLU A 57 28.92 18.24 17.90
CA GLU A 57 29.19 16.84 17.70
C GLU A 57 29.41 16.00 18.96
N VAL A 58 28.81 14.81 19.00
CA VAL A 58 29.47 13.60 19.51
C VAL A 58 29.13 12.45 18.57
N SER A 59 30.18 11.92 17.94
CA SER A 59 30.13 10.85 16.95
C SER A 59 30.25 9.49 17.64
N THR A 60 29.22 8.64 17.58
CA THR A 60 29.33 7.22 17.91
C THR A 60 28.81 6.37 16.76
N HIS A 61 29.70 6.13 15.78
CA HIS A 61 29.49 5.19 14.68
C HIS A 61 29.63 3.74 15.15
N LEU A 62 28.53 3.00 15.25
CA LEU A 62 28.52 1.54 15.15
C LEU A 62 27.98 1.16 13.76
N LYS A 63 28.89 1.08 12.78
CA LYS A 63 28.61 0.54 11.44
C LYS A 63 28.80 -0.98 11.46
N LEU A 64 27.71 -1.67 11.18
CA LEU A 64 27.64 -3.09 10.86
C LEU A 64 28.47 -3.37 9.59
N LYS A 65 29.35 -4.39 9.67
CA LYS A 65 30.34 -4.77 8.67
C LYS A 65 29.70 -5.22 7.35
N ARG A 66 30.14 -4.63 6.23
CA ARG A 66 30.09 -5.21 4.88
C ARG A 66 31.32 -6.11 4.66
N PRO A 67 31.28 -7.07 3.70
CA PRO A 67 32.28 -8.11 3.56
C PRO A 67 33.62 -7.58 3.02
N LEU A 68 34.71 -8.18 3.47
CA LEU A 68 36.08 -7.83 3.10
C LEU A 68 36.39 -8.21 1.63
N PRO A 69 37.17 -7.39 0.90
CA PRO A 69 37.68 -7.76 -0.41
C PRO A 69 38.87 -8.72 -0.31
N LEU A 70 38.99 -9.56 -1.34
CA LEU A 70 40.11 -10.48 -1.59
C LEU A 70 41.45 -9.73 -1.49
N LEU A 71 42.32 -10.12 -0.56
CA LEU A 71 43.71 -9.68 -0.53
C LEU A 71 44.56 -10.60 -1.42
N GLN A 72 45.06 -10.01 -2.49
CA GLN A 72 46.10 -10.54 -3.37
C GLN A 72 47.45 -10.39 -2.66
N PHE A 73 48.14 -11.50 -2.42
CA PHE A 73 49.48 -11.50 -1.80
C PHE A 73 50.53 -11.05 -2.82
N PRO A 74 51.50 -10.18 -2.45
CA PRO A 74 52.64 -9.87 -3.29
C PRO A 74 53.69 -11.01 -3.24
N GLN A 75 54.23 -11.38 -4.39
CA GLN A 75 55.46 -12.15 -4.50
C GLN A 75 56.63 -11.32 -3.95
N ALA A 76 57.28 -11.80 -2.90
CA ALA A 76 58.56 -11.25 -2.44
C ALA A 76 59.71 -12.05 -3.09
N SER A 77 60.45 -11.35 -3.94
CA SER A 77 61.71 -11.74 -4.56
C SER A 77 62.83 -11.81 -3.52
N PHE A 78 63.59 -12.91 -3.52
CA PHE A 78 64.81 -13.04 -2.73
C PHE A 78 65.93 -12.19 -3.34
N TYR A 79 66.25 -11.06 -2.69
CA TYR A 79 67.49 -10.31 -2.92
C TYR A 79 68.59 -10.89 -2.02
N THR A 80 69.65 -11.40 -2.64
CA THR A 80 70.91 -11.73 -1.99
C THR A 80 71.73 -10.45 -1.82
N HIS A 81 71.99 -10.05 -0.57
CA HIS A 81 72.97 -9.02 -0.24
C HIS A 81 74.21 -9.66 0.39
N SER A 82 75.34 -9.42 -0.29
CA SER A 82 76.69 -9.74 0.15
C SER A 82 77.33 -8.55 0.90
N ALA A 83 78.35 -8.87 1.72
CA ALA A 83 79.47 -8.03 2.20
C ALA A 83 79.30 -7.26 3.54
N PRO A 84 80.38 -6.79 4.21
CA PRO A 84 81.82 -6.98 3.96
C PRO A 84 82.64 -7.45 5.20
N SER A 85 83.88 -7.87 4.94
CA SER A 85 84.92 -8.22 5.89
C SER A 85 86.04 -7.17 5.87
N HIS A 86 86.48 -6.67 7.04
CA HIS A 86 87.78 -6.01 7.19
C HIS A 86 88.31 -6.05 8.64
N THR A 87 89.63 -6.36 8.72
CA THR A 87 90.67 -6.00 9.73
C THR A 87 90.45 -6.45 11.17
N GLY A 88 91.35 -7.14 11.87
CA GLY A 88 92.80 -7.33 11.74
C GLY A 88 93.43 -7.07 13.11
N ASN A 89 94.06 -8.07 13.76
CA ASN A 89 95.36 -7.94 14.41
C ASN A 89 95.83 -9.25 15.08
N ALA A 90 97.15 -9.35 15.12
CA ALA A 90 97.96 -10.45 15.59
C ALA A 90 97.97 -10.60 17.13
N LEU A 91 98.25 -11.81 17.63
CA LEU A 91 99.52 -12.13 18.31
C LEU A 91 99.56 -13.57 18.85
N GLN A 92 100.75 -14.15 18.74
CA GLN A 92 101.42 -15.11 19.64
C GLN A 92 100.92 -16.57 19.77
N LYS A 93 101.81 -17.43 19.24
CA LYS A 93 102.03 -18.83 19.68
C LYS A 93 102.43 -18.86 21.15
N THR A 94 101.83 -19.75 21.93
CA THR A 94 102.55 -20.59 22.90
C THR A 94 101.95 -21.99 22.96
N HIS A 95 102.83 -22.93 23.23
CA HIS A 95 102.74 -24.36 22.99
C HIS A 95 101.97 -25.09 24.13
N SER A 96 101.52 -26.31 23.83
CA SER A 96 101.36 -27.41 24.80
C SER A 96 100.07 -27.48 25.63
N GLN A 97 98.96 -27.92 25.02
CA GLN A 97 98.07 -28.93 25.61
C GLN A 97 97.29 -29.60 24.46
N SER A 98 97.91 -30.66 23.95
CA SER A 98 97.44 -31.48 22.83
C SER A 98 96.43 -32.52 23.35
N ARG A 99 95.26 -32.53 22.71
CA ARG A 99 94.27 -33.61 22.55
C ARG A 99 93.04 -33.72 23.45
N THR A 100 93.00 -33.30 24.71
CA THR A 100 91.81 -33.60 25.57
C THR A 100 90.74 -32.51 25.67
N PHE A 101 90.97 -31.29 25.18
CA PHE A 101 89.96 -30.20 25.22
C PHE A 101 89.20 -30.01 23.88
N SER A 102 89.82 -30.41 22.77
CA SER A 102 89.23 -30.41 21.42
C SER A 102 88.13 -31.45 21.26
N GLU A 103 88.23 -32.58 21.94
CA GLU A 103 87.29 -33.71 21.85
C GLU A 103 85.94 -33.41 22.52
N LEU A 104 85.96 -32.83 23.72
CA LEU A 104 84.76 -32.39 24.46
C LEU A 104 83.98 -31.28 23.72
N THR A 105 84.68 -30.48 22.92
CA THR A 105 84.09 -29.42 22.10
C THR A 105 83.46 -29.98 20.82
N MET A 106 84.09 -31.00 20.22
CA MET A 106 83.57 -31.71 19.04
C MET A 106 82.34 -32.57 19.37
N GLU A 107 82.31 -33.25 20.52
CA GLU A 107 81.12 -34.00 20.95
C GLU A 107 79.93 -33.08 21.22
N LYS A 108 80.15 -31.92 21.84
CA LYS A 108 79.09 -30.92 22.04
C LYS A 108 78.55 -30.37 20.72
N LEU A 109 79.42 -30.14 19.74
CA LEU A 109 79.01 -29.72 18.40
C LEU A 109 78.22 -30.80 17.67
N ALA A 110 78.66 -32.06 17.72
CA ALA A 110 77.95 -33.19 17.13
C ALA A 110 76.58 -33.42 17.79
N ALA A 111 76.49 -33.28 19.12
CA ALA A 111 75.22 -33.35 19.84
C ALA A 111 74.26 -32.20 19.47
N LEU A 112 74.78 -30.99 19.31
CA LEU A 112 74.01 -29.83 18.84
C LEU A 112 73.54 -30.00 17.39
N GLU A 113 74.37 -30.53 16.51
CA GLU A 113 74.01 -30.84 15.12
C GLU A 113 72.94 -31.93 15.05
N SER A 114 73.07 -33.01 15.84
CA SER A 114 72.07 -34.07 15.95
C SER A 114 70.74 -33.53 16.50
N SER A 115 70.77 -32.71 17.55
CA SER A 115 69.57 -32.06 18.09
C SER A 115 68.91 -31.15 17.05
N LYS A 116 69.69 -30.33 16.34
CA LYS A 116 69.17 -29.43 15.30
C LYS A 116 68.59 -30.21 14.12
N SER A 117 69.22 -31.31 13.72
CA SER A 117 68.71 -32.21 12.69
C SER A 117 67.38 -32.83 13.09
N SER A 118 67.25 -33.32 14.33
CA SER A 118 65.99 -33.86 14.85
C SER A 118 64.89 -32.79 14.93
N ASP A 119 65.23 -31.56 15.30
CA ASP A 119 64.27 -30.45 15.34
C ASP A 119 63.83 -30.00 13.94
N LEU A 120 64.72 -30.09 12.93
CA LEU A 120 64.36 -29.85 11.54
C LEU A 120 63.40 -30.93 11.03
N GLU A 121 63.68 -32.20 11.28
CA GLU A 121 62.81 -33.32 10.87
C GLU A 121 61.40 -33.20 11.50
N LYS A 122 61.30 -32.83 12.78
CA LYS A 122 60.00 -32.55 13.44
C LYS A 122 59.27 -31.37 12.80
N LYS A 123 60.00 -30.31 12.42
CA LYS A 123 59.41 -29.14 11.74
C LYS A 123 58.95 -29.49 10.33
N GLU A 124 59.72 -30.29 9.59
CA GLU A 124 59.36 -30.81 8.27
C GLU A 124 58.10 -31.67 8.34
N GLY A 125 58.04 -32.63 9.28
CA GLY A 125 56.82 -33.43 9.51
C GLY A 125 55.62 -32.56 9.89
N ARG A 126 55.81 -31.50 10.69
CA ARG A 126 54.74 -30.55 11.02
C ARG A 126 54.29 -29.74 9.81
N ILE A 127 55.20 -29.36 8.92
CA ILE A 127 54.88 -28.68 7.66
C ILE A 127 54.04 -29.61 6.77
N ASP A 128 54.41 -30.88 6.65
CA ASP A 128 53.67 -31.86 5.85
C ASP A 128 52.25 -32.11 6.38
N ASP A 129 52.09 -32.22 7.69
CA ASP A 129 50.77 -32.32 8.33
C ASP A 129 49.92 -31.08 8.05
N LEU A 130 50.51 -29.87 8.18
CA LEU A 130 49.82 -28.61 7.89
C LEU A 130 49.44 -28.51 6.42
N LEU A 131 50.29 -28.96 5.50
CA LEU A 131 50.00 -28.99 4.06
C LEU A 131 48.84 -29.94 3.76
N ARG A 132 48.81 -31.13 4.36
CA ARG A 132 47.70 -32.10 4.23
C ARG A 132 46.38 -31.51 4.70
N VAL A 133 46.38 -30.91 5.90
CA VAL A 133 45.19 -30.24 6.45
C VAL A 133 44.77 -29.06 5.57
N ASN A 134 45.70 -28.29 5.00
CA ASN A 134 45.37 -27.20 4.08
C ASN A 134 44.70 -27.71 2.80
N CYS A 135 45.19 -28.81 2.24
CA CYS A 135 44.58 -29.48 1.09
C CYS A 135 43.17 -29.98 1.41
N ASP A 136 42.96 -30.59 2.58
CA ASP A 136 41.64 -31.04 3.03
C ASP A 136 40.67 -29.87 3.25
N LEU A 137 41.12 -28.77 3.88
CA LEU A 137 40.31 -27.56 4.06
C LEU A 137 39.94 -26.92 2.72
N ARG A 138 40.86 -26.87 1.75
CA ARG A 138 40.56 -26.40 0.38
C ARG A 138 39.48 -27.26 -0.27
N ARG A 139 39.60 -28.58 -0.19
CA ARG A 139 38.59 -29.52 -0.71
C ARG A 139 37.23 -29.33 -0.03
N GLN A 140 37.20 -29.08 1.28
CA GLN A 140 35.96 -28.78 2.00
C GLN A 140 35.33 -27.45 1.56
N ILE A 141 36.13 -26.40 1.37
CA ILE A 141 35.65 -25.11 0.87
C ILE A 141 35.03 -25.28 -0.53
N ASP A 142 35.70 -26.00 -1.42
CA ASP A 142 35.20 -26.27 -2.78
C ASP A 142 33.87 -27.04 -2.75
N GLU A 143 33.73 -28.03 -1.87
CA GLU A 143 32.49 -28.79 -1.71
C GLU A 143 31.35 -27.92 -1.16
N GLN A 144 31.62 -27.09 -0.14
CA GLN A 144 30.64 -26.14 0.40
C GLN A 144 30.22 -25.12 -0.65
N GLN A 145 31.14 -24.63 -1.48
CA GLN A 145 30.83 -23.73 -2.59
C GLN A 145 29.93 -24.38 -3.63
N LYS A 146 30.20 -25.63 -4.03
CA LYS A 146 29.33 -26.40 -4.95
C LYS A 146 27.93 -26.60 -4.36
N MET A 147 27.83 -26.92 -3.08
CA MET A 147 26.54 -27.07 -2.40
C MET A 147 25.77 -25.76 -2.33
N LEU A 148 26.45 -24.64 -2.02
CA LEU A 148 25.86 -23.31 -2.01
C LEU A 148 25.33 -22.93 -3.40
N GLU A 149 26.07 -23.22 -4.47
CA GLU A 149 25.65 -22.88 -5.83
C GLU A 149 24.39 -23.68 -6.26
N ARG A 150 24.34 -24.98 -5.94
CA ARG A 150 23.13 -25.79 -6.13
C ARG A 150 21.93 -25.26 -5.34
N CYS A 151 22.15 -24.75 -4.13
CA CYS A 151 21.08 -24.13 -3.33
C CYS A 151 20.58 -22.83 -3.97
N LYS A 152 21.49 -21.96 -4.45
CA LYS A 152 21.12 -20.72 -5.17
C LYS A 152 20.32 -21.02 -6.45
N GLU A 153 20.75 -22.00 -7.24
CA GLU A 153 20.03 -22.39 -8.46
C GLU A 153 18.60 -22.86 -8.16
N ARG A 154 18.43 -23.68 -7.12
CA ARG A 154 17.10 -24.14 -6.68
C ARG A 154 16.24 -22.97 -6.20
N LEU A 155 16.82 -22.05 -5.43
CA LEU A 155 16.13 -20.85 -4.96
C LEU A 155 15.69 -19.98 -6.14
N ASN A 156 16.57 -19.73 -7.11
CA ASN A 156 16.27 -18.94 -8.31
C ASN A 156 15.14 -19.56 -9.14
N LYS A 157 15.12 -20.89 -9.29
CA LYS A 157 13.99 -21.59 -9.94
C LYS A 157 12.68 -21.38 -9.18
N CYS A 158 12.71 -21.48 -7.84
CA CYS A 158 11.54 -21.26 -7.00
C CYS A 158 11.02 -19.81 -7.13
N VAL A 159 11.89 -18.81 -7.01
CA VAL A 159 11.56 -17.39 -7.16
C VAL A 159 10.96 -17.12 -8.55
N THR A 160 11.53 -17.70 -9.60
CA THR A 160 11.02 -17.56 -10.98
C THR A 160 9.61 -18.14 -11.12
N MET A 161 9.37 -19.34 -10.57
CA MET A 161 8.04 -19.95 -10.57
C MET A 161 7.03 -19.09 -9.80
N SER A 162 7.39 -18.65 -8.59
CA SER A 162 6.55 -17.76 -7.77
C SER A 162 6.21 -16.46 -8.50
N LYS A 163 7.19 -15.83 -9.16
CA LYS A 163 6.98 -14.63 -9.98
C LYS A 163 5.97 -14.88 -11.10
N ASN A 164 6.11 -15.98 -11.85
CA ASN A 164 5.19 -16.31 -12.94
C ASN A 164 3.76 -16.55 -12.43
N LEU A 165 3.60 -17.29 -11.33
CA LEU A 165 2.29 -17.53 -10.72
C LEU A 165 1.65 -16.25 -10.19
N LEU A 166 2.44 -15.33 -9.62
CA LEU A 166 1.94 -14.04 -9.15
C LEU A 166 1.49 -13.14 -10.30
N ILE A 167 2.23 -13.13 -11.42
CA ILE A 167 1.84 -12.38 -12.63
C ILE A 167 0.54 -12.96 -13.20
N GLU A 168 0.45 -14.29 -13.31
CA GLU A 168 -0.75 -14.95 -13.84
C GLU A 168 -1.98 -14.68 -12.97
N LYS A 169 -1.84 -14.81 -11.65
CA LYS A 169 -2.90 -14.42 -10.70
C LYS A 169 -3.29 -12.96 -10.87
N SER A 170 -2.30 -12.06 -10.99
CA SER A 170 -2.57 -10.63 -11.17
C SER A 170 -3.31 -10.35 -12.49
N LYS A 171 -2.98 -11.06 -13.57
CA LYS A 171 -3.71 -10.95 -14.86
C LYS A 171 -5.16 -11.41 -14.73
N GLN A 172 -5.40 -12.53 -14.05
CA GLN A 172 -6.75 -13.02 -13.78
C GLN A 172 -7.56 -12.02 -12.95
N GLU A 173 -6.98 -11.46 -11.89
CA GLU A 173 -7.58 -10.39 -11.09
C GLU A 173 -7.91 -9.16 -11.96
N LYS A 174 -7.02 -8.79 -12.90
CA LYS A 174 -7.20 -7.69 -13.85
C LYS A 174 -8.38 -7.92 -14.81
N ILE A 175 -8.59 -9.16 -15.26
CA ILE A 175 -9.70 -9.55 -16.14
C ILE A 175 -11.02 -9.52 -15.35
N ALA A 176 -11.06 -10.18 -14.20
CA ALA A 176 -12.25 -10.22 -13.35
C ALA A 176 -12.70 -8.81 -12.90
N CYS A 177 -11.75 -7.95 -12.57
CA CYS A 177 -11.99 -6.53 -12.28
C CYS A 177 -12.69 -5.81 -13.44
N ARG A 178 -12.23 -6.02 -14.69
CA ARG A 178 -12.85 -5.40 -15.87
C ARG A 178 -14.24 -5.96 -16.16
N GLU A 179 -14.44 -7.26 -16.01
CA GLU A 179 -15.75 -7.89 -16.16
C GLU A 179 -16.75 -7.31 -15.17
N LYS A 180 -16.37 -7.20 -13.89
CA LYS A 180 -17.19 -6.54 -12.88
C LYS A 180 -17.47 -5.09 -13.25
N SER A 181 -16.46 -4.34 -13.69
CA SER A 181 -16.63 -2.95 -14.13
C SER A 181 -17.58 -2.83 -15.33
N MET A 182 -17.60 -3.79 -16.25
CA MET A 182 -18.55 -3.82 -17.38
C MET A 182 -19.99 -4.09 -16.91
N GLN A 183 -20.19 -4.97 -15.93
CA GLN A 183 -21.50 -5.22 -15.34
C GLN A 183 -22.02 -4.00 -14.57
N ASP A 184 -21.16 -3.40 -13.75
CA ASP A 184 -21.47 -2.19 -12.97
C ASP A 184 -21.76 -0.99 -13.89
N ARG A 185 -21.17 -0.94 -15.08
CA ARG A 185 -21.48 0.07 -16.10
C ARG A 185 -22.97 0.09 -16.47
N LEU A 186 -23.59 -1.08 -16.65
CA LEU A 186 -25.01 -1.19 -17.01
C LEU A 186 -25.92 -0.95 -15.79
N ARG A 187 -25.49 -1.41 -14.62
CA ARG A 187 -26.26 -1.38 -13.38
C ARG A 187 -26.26 0.00 -12.71
N LEU A 188 -25.09 0.58 -12.55
CA LEU A 188 -24.87 1.82 -11.81
C LEU A 188 -24.82 3.04 -12.75
N GLY A 189 -24.26 2.87 -13.95
CA GLY A 189 -24.15 3.93 -14.94
C GLY A 189 -22.74 4.09 -15.51
N HIS A 190 -22.57 5.07 -16.38
CA HIS A 190 -21.29 5.36 -17.03
C HIS A 190 -21.14 6.83 -17.40
N PHE A 191 -19.91 7.25 -17.69
CA PHE A 191 -19.66 8.56 -18.27
C PHE A 191 -19.99 8.55 -19.77
N THR A 192 -20.65 9.60 -20.22
CA THR A 192 -20.93 9.89 -21.62
C THR A 192 -20.40 11.27 -21.94
N THR A 193 -19.71 11.41 -23.06
CA THR A 193 -19.23 12.73 -23.52
C THR A 193 -20.37 13.51 -24.13
N VAL A 194 -20.69 14.66 -23.55
CA VAL A 194 -21.74 15.57 -24.01
C VAL A 194 -21.09 16.86 -24.51
N ARG A 195 -21.58 17.37 -25.64
CA ARG A 195 -21.08 18.61 -26.25
C ARG A 195 -21.80 19.82 -25.65
N HIS A 196 -21.02 20.76 -25.09
CA HIS A 196 -21.49 22.06 -24.63
C HIS A 196 -20.83 23.16 -25.47
N GLY A 197 -21.53 23.60 -26.52
CA GLY A 197 -21.04 24.60 -27.47
C GLY A 197 -19.78 24.13 -28.21
N ALA A 198 -18.66 24.81 -27.96
CA ALA A 198 -17.34 24.47 -28.53
C ALA A 198 -16.53 23.48 -27.67
N SER A 199 -17.05 23.07 -26.51
CA SER A 199 -16.36 22.18 -25.56
C SER A 199 -17.08 20.84 -25.40
N PHE A 200 -16.34 19.82 -24.93
CA PHE A 200 -16.87 18.52 -24.57
C PHE A 200 -16.70 18.32 -23.06
N THR A 201 -17.73 17.84 -22.38
CA THR A 201 -17.68 17.51 -20.95
C THR A 201 -18.23 16.11 -20.72
N GLU A 202 -17.63 15.40 -19.78
CA GLU A 202 -18.13 14.09 -19.35
C GLU A 202 -19.30 14.26 -18.38
N GLN A 203 -20.42 13.61 -18.66
CA GLN A 203 -21.59 13.58 -17.80
C GLN A 203 -21.91 12.14 -17.40
N TRP A 204 -22.29 11.94 -16.14
CA TRP A 204 -22.73 10.64 -15.66
C TRP A 204 -24.15 10.32 -16.16
N THR A 205 -24.33 9.12 -16.70
CA THR A 205 -25.63 8.57 -17.12
C THR A 205 -25.95 7.37 -16.25
N ASP A 206 -27.09 7.42 -15.55
CA ASP A 206 -27.50 6.40 -14.58
C ASP A 206 -27.90 5.07 -15.24
N GLY A 207 -27.49 3.97 -14.60
CA GLY A 207 -27.84 2.61 -15.00
C GLY A 207 -29.20 2.16 -14.46
N TYR A 208 -29.58 0.91 -14.78
CA TYR A 208 -30.94 0.41 -14.49
C TYR A 208 -31.29 0.41 -12.99
N ALA A 209 -30.32 0.28 -12.08
CA ALA A 209 -30.59 0.23 -10.65
C ALA A 209 -31.14 1.56 -10.13
N PHE A 210 -30.52 2.67 -10.53
CA PHE A 210 -31.00 4.01 -10.20
C PHE A 210 -32.31 4.33 -10.90
N GLN A 211 -32.42 3.98 -12.19
CA GLN A 211 -33.67 4.21 -12.95
C GLN A 211 -34.87 3.48 -12.32
N ASN A 212 -34.68 2.24 -11.88
CA ASN A 212 -35.74 1.47 -11.21
C ASN A 212 -36.11 2.10 -9.86
N LEU A 213 -35.12 2.58 -9.11
CA LEU A 213 -35.37 3.22 -7.82
C LEU A 213 -36.12 4.56 -7.97
N VAL A 214 -35.78 5.36 -8.99
CA VAL A 214 -36.52 6.59 -9.33
C VAL A 214 -37.96 6.27 -9.70
N LYS A 215 -38.20 5.25 -10.54
CA LYS A 215 -39.56 4.81 -10.88
C LYS A 215 -40.34 4.32 -9.65
N GLN A 216 -39.67 3.64 -8.72
CA GLN A 216 -40.31 3.21 -7.47
C GLN A 216 -40.68 4.41 -6.59
N GLN A 217 -39.77 5.39 -6.46
CA GLN A 217 -40.01 6.62 -5.72
C GLN A 217 -41.18 7.41 -6.31
N GLU A 218 -41.26 7.54 -7.63
CA GLU A 218 -42.36 8.20 -8.33
C GLU A 218 -43.70 7.50 -8.06
N ARG A 219 -43.72 6.15 -8.09
CA ARG A 219 -44.93 5.36 -7.79
C ARG A 219 -45.41 5.56 -6.35
N VAL A 220 -44.50 5.51 -5.37
CA VAL A 220 -44.82 5.74 -3.95
C VAL A 220 -45.31 7.17 -3.73
N ASN A 221 -44.67 8.15 -4.36
CA ASN A 221 -45.08 9.55 -4.30
C ASN A 221 -46.47 9.76 -4.89
N GLY A 222 -46.76 9.16 -6.05
CA GLY A 222 -48.09 9.21 -6.66
C GLY A 222 -49.17 8.61 -5.76
N GLN A 223 -48.92 7.43 -5.17
CA GLN A 223 -49.84 6.81 -4.21
C GLN A 223 -50.05 7.67 -2.96
N ARG A 224 -49.00 8.31 -2.44
CA ARG A 224 -49.07 9.20 -1.29
C ARG A 224 -49.92 10.43 -1.61
N GLU A 225 -49.72 11.04 -2.78
CA GLU A 225 -50.50 12.17 -3.25
C GLU A 225 -51.98 11.80 -3.46
N ASP A 226 -52.27 10.62 -4.01
CA ASP A 226 -53.64 10.11 -4.17
C ASP A 226 -54.35 9.93 -2.82
N ILE A 227 -53.69 9.33 -1.84
CA ILE A 227 -54.25 9.14 -0.50
C ILE A 227 -54.45 10.50 0.18
N GLU A 228 -53.53 11.44 0.04
CA GLU A 228 -53.70 12.78 0.62
C GLU A 228 -54.85 13.55 -0.06
N ARG A 229 -55.05 13.36 -1.39
CA ARG A 229 -56.23 13.88 -2.10
C ARG A 229 -57.53 13.27 -1.56
N GLN A 230 -57.58 11.95 -1.39
CA GLN A 230 -58.75 11.24 -0.84
C GLN A 230 -59.04 11.67 0.61
N ARG A 231 -58.00 11.82 1.43
CA ARG A 231 -58.12 12.30 2.83
C ARG A 231 -58.68 13.72 2.90
N LYS A 232 -58.25 14.62 2.01
CA LYS A 232 -58.83 15.97 1.89
C LYS A 232 -60.31 15.95 1.48
N LEU A 233 -60.71 15.02 0.62
CA LEU A 233 -62.12 14.82 0.26
C LEU A 233 -62.93 14.24 1.42
N LEU A 234 -62.39 13.27 2.16
CA LEU A 234 -63.02 12.70 3.34
C LEU A 234 -63.28 13.77 4.41
N MET A 235 -62.32 14.67 4.65
CA MET A 235 -62.47 15.79 5.60
C MET A 235 -63.65 16.71 5.26
N LYS A 236 -64.02 16.85 3.97
CA LYS A 236 -65.20 17.61 3.54
C LYS A 236 -66.52 16.88 3.83
N LYS A 237 -66.48 15.57 4.03
CA LYS A 237 -67.64 14.70 4.35
C LYS A 237 -67.77 14.40 5.85
N LYS A 238 -67.05 15.13 6.71
CA LYS A 238 -67.06 14.91 8.16
C LYS A 238 -68.47 15.12 8.75
N PRO A 239 -69.06 14.12 9.43
CA PRO A 239 -70.35 14.30 10.10
C PRO A 239 -70.24 15.26 11.30
N PRO A 240 -71.28 16.05 11.61
CA PRO A 240 -71.32 16.95 12.74
C PRO A 240 -71.27 16.14 14.04
N ASN A 241 -70.43 16.59 14.97
CA ASN A 241 -70.37 16.02 16.31
C ASN A 241 -71.74 16.15 16.98
N ALA A 242 -72.36 15.03 17.36
CA ALA A 242 -73.59 14.98 18.15
C ALA A 242 -73.38 15.36 19.64
N SER A 243 -72.41 16.24 19.94
CA SER A 243 -72.06 16.67 21.30
C SER A 243 -72.13 18.18 21.51
N GLN A 244 -73.09 18.85 20.86
CA GLN A 244 -73.60 20.13 21.33
C GLN A 244 -75.13 20.03 21.47
N THR A 245 -75.58 20.17 22.71
CA THR A 245 -76.99 20.35 23.08
C THR A 245 -77.61 21.52 22.30
N PRO A 246 -78.77 21.35 21.64
CA PRO A 246 -79.47 22.47 21.01
C PRO A 246 -80.20 23.31 22.08
N PRO A 247 -80.25 24.66 21.97
CA PRO A 247 -81.22 25.44 22.72
C PRO A 247 -82.63 25.18 22.15
N PRO A 248 -83.70 25.26 22.97
CA PRO A 248 -85.03 24.88 22.53
C PRO A 248 -85.72 26.00 21.73
N ASN A 249 -86.23 25.59 20.57
CA ASN A 249 -87.52 25.98 19.96
C ASN A 249 -87.64 27.34 19.20
N LEU A 250 -88.12 27.28 17.94
CA LEU A 250 -89.37 27.90 17.43
C LEU A 250 -89.55 27.71 15.90
N GLU A 251 -90.54 26.88 15.56
CA GLU A 251 -91.48 26.85 14.41
C GLU A 251 -91.04 26.89 12.92
N PRO A 252 -91.86 26.27 12.01
CA PRO A 252 -91.47 25.88 10.66
C PRO A 252 -91.94 26.88 9.59
N ASN A 253 -91.17 27.02 8.51
CA ASN A 253 -91.71 27.62 7.29
C ASN A 253 -91.23 26.92 6.01
N LYS A 254 -92.20 26.34 5.29
CA LYS A 254 -92.05 25.72 3.98
C LYS A 254 -91.68 26.78 2.94
N ARG A 255 -90.53 26.63 2.26
CA ARG A 255 -90.39 27.02 0.85
C ARG A 255 -89.55 25.99 0.09
N LYS A 256 -90.19 25.36 -0.91
CA LYS A 256 -89.58 24.53 -1.94
C LYS A 256 -88.59 25.39 -2.74
N SER A 257 -87.35 24.92 -2.87
CA SER A 257 -86.48 25.26 -4.00
C SER A 257 -85.87 23.96 -4.53
N LYS A 258 -86.11 23.72 -5.81
CA LYS A 258 -85.61 22.59 -6.59
C LYS A 258 -84.31 23.08 -7.24
N SER A 259 -83.17 22.60 -6.76
CA SER A 259 -81.91 22.72 -7.47
C SER A 259 -81.15 21.40 -7.36
N ASN A 260 -80.91 20.78 -8.53
CA ASN A 260 -80.04 19.64 -8.72
C ASN A 260 -78.70 19.86 -7.99
N GLY A 261 -78.45 19.05 -6.97
CA GLY A 261 -77.17 19.00 -6.27
C GLY A 261 -76.94 17.56 -5.88
N ALA A 262 -75.91 16.96 -6.47
CA ALA A 262 -75.49 15.60 -6.19
C ALA A 262 -75.54 15.34 -4.67
N GLU A 263 -76.31 14.33 -4.29
CA GLU A 263 -76.46 13.90 -2.90
C GLU A 263 -75.08 13.61 -2.35
N ASN A 264 -74.58 14.52 -1.52
CA ASN A 264 -73.37 14.33 -0.76
C ASN A 264 -73.74 13.36 0.36
N GLU A 265 -73.75 12.05 0.04
CA GLU A 265 -73.94 10.97 1.01
C GLU A 265 -73.01 11.24 2.19
N MET A 266 -73.64 11.62 3.29
CA MET A 266 -72.99 11.99 4.51
C MET A 266 -72.69 10.68 5.24
N LEU A 267 -71.40 10.28 5.28
CA LEU A 267 -70.99 9.00 5.87
C LEU A 267 -71.40 8.93 7.35
N SER A 268 -71.73 7.73 7.81
CA SER A 268 -71.92 7.47 9.24
C SER A 268 -70.63 7.81 10.00
N LEU A 269 -70.76 8.24 11.26
CA LEU A 269 -69.62 8.57 12.11
C LEU A 269 -68.62 7.39 12.21
N ALA A 270 -69.13 6.16 12.28
CA ALA A 270 -68.31 4.96 12.32
C ALA A 270 -67.52 4.76 11.02
N GLU A 271 -68.18 4.88 9.86
CA GLU A 271 -67.55 4.71 8.54
C GLU A 271 -66.51 5.81 8.27
N TYR A 272 -66.78 7.05 8.72
CA TYR A 272 -65.81 8.14 8.62
C TYR A 272 -64.52 7.82 9.39
N HIS A 273 -64.64 7.37 10.64
CA HIS A 273 -63.49 7.02 11.47
C HIS A 273 -62.70 5.84 10.89
N GLU A 274 -63.39 4.83 10.36
CA GLU A 274 -62.77 3.70 9.68
C GLU A 274 -61.94 4.16 8.46
N GLN A 275 -62.50 5.01 7.60
CA GLN A 275 -61.79 5.55 6.44
C GLN A 275 -60.59 6.43 6.84
N GLU A 276 -60.71 7.21 7.90
CA GLU A 276 -59.61 8.01 8.45
C GLU A 276 -58.45 7.12 8.95
N GLU A 277 -58.77 6.04 9.66
CA GLU A 277 -57.79 5.07 10.14
C GLU A 277 -57.11 4.31 8.99
N ILE A 278 -57.88 3.88 7.98
CA ILE A 278 -57.35 3.24 6.77
C ILE A 278 -56.33 4.17 6.07
N PHE A 279 -56.67 5.45 5.85
CA PHE A 279 -55.74 6.38 5.22
C PHE A 279 -54.49 6.63 6.06
N LYS A 280 -54.64 6.73 7.39
CA LYS A 280 -53.51 6.89 8.31
C LYS A 280 -52.56 5.69 8.24
N LEU A 281 -53.09 4.46 8.25
CA LEU A 281 -52.27 3.24 8.13
C LEU A 281 -51.56 3.16 6.79
N ARG A 282 -52.26 3.46 5.68
CA ARG A 282 -51.65 3.45 4.34
C ARG A 282 -50.56 4.52 4.18
N LEU A 283 -50.77 5.74 4.69
CA LEU A 283 -49.71 6.77 4.71
C LEU A 283 -48.52 6.33 5.55
N GLY A 284 -48.74 5.67 6.69
CA GLY A 284 -47.68 5.09 7.51
C GLY A 284 -46.87 4.04 6.75
N HIS A 285 -47.54 3.17 5.98
CA HIS A 285 -46.89 2.18 5.13
C HIS A 285 -46.06 2.82 4.00
N LEU A 286 -46.65 3.77 3.26
CA LEU A 286 -45.94 4.48 2.19
C LEU A 286 -44.73 5.27 2.71
N LYS A 287 -44.84 5.88 3.90
CA LYS A 287 -43.71 6.56 4.56
C LYS A 287 -42.59 5.58 4.91
N LYS A 288 -42.91 4.34 5.28
CA LYS A 288 -41.92 3.29 5.51
C LYS A 288 -41.25 2.89 4.19
N GLU A 289 -42.01 2.69 3.12
CA GLU A 289 -41.47 2.37 1.78
C GLU A 289 -40.57 3.51 1.27
N GLU A 290 -40.95 4.77 1.45
CA GLU A 290 -40.12 5.95 1.11
C GLU A 290 -38.79 5.95 1.88
N ALA A 291 -38.81 5.61 3.17
CA ALA A 291 -37.58 5.48 3.96
C ALA A 291 -36.69 4.32 3.48
N GLU A 292 -37.28 3.19 3.09
CA GLU A 292 -36.55 2.05 2.52
C GLU A 292 -35.91 2.40 1.16
N ILE A 293 -36.63 3.11 0.30
CA ILE A 293 -36.10 3.64 -0.98
C ILE A 293 -34.92 4.58 -0.73
N GLN A 294 -35.03 5.48 0.26
CA GLN A 294 -33.95 6.41 0.59
C GLN A 294 -32.68 5.68 1.08
N VAL A 295 -32.83 4.66 1.92
CA VAL A 295 -31.69 3.83 2.38
C VAL A 295 -31.04 3.09 1.21
N GLU A 296 -31.84 2.55 0.30
CA GLU A 296 -31.34 1.87 -0.90
C GLU A 296 -30.64 2.84 -1.86
N LEU A 297 -31.15 4.08 -2.00
CA LEU A 297 -30.51 5.13 -2.78
C LEU A 297 -29.10 5.41 -2.25
N GLU A 298 -28.97 5.69 -0.95
CA GLU A 298 -27.66 5.93 -0.33
C GLU A 298 -26.70 4.75 -0.52
N ARG A 299 -27.23 3.51 -0.43
CA ARG A 299 -26.43 2.31 -0.68
C ARG A 299 -25.94 2.26 -2.13
N LEU A 300 -26.81 2.51 -3.10
CA LEU A 300 -26.43 2.56 -4.51
C LEU A 300 -25.43 3.69 -4.80
N GLU A 301 -25.58 4.86 -4.16
CA GLU A 301 -24.64 5.97 -4.31
C GLU A 301 -23.24 5.64 -3.79
N ARG A 302 -23.14 4.96 -2.63
CA ARG A 302 -21.85 4.47 -2.11
C ARG A 302 -21.19 3.50 -3.09
N VAL A 303 -21.96 2.57 -3.66
CA VAL A 303 -21.46 1.59 -4.64
C VAL A 303 -21.08 2.27 -5.97
N ARG A 304 -21.86 3.25 -6.44
CA ARG A 304 -21.54 4.09 -7.61
C ARG A 304 -20.22 4.82 -7.42
N ASN A 305 -19.99 5.42 -6.26
CA ASN A 305 -18.75 6.15 -5.97
C ASN A 305 -17.53 5.22 -5.97
N LEU A 306 -17.66 4.00 -5.46
CA LEU A 306 -16.63 2.96 -5.57
C LEU A 306 -16.38 2.60 -7.04
N HIS A 307 -17.42 2.40 -7.84
CA HIS A 307 -17.29 2.10 -9.26
C HIS A 307 -16.61 3.23 -10.04
N ILE A 308 -16.96 4.50 -9.79
CA ILE A 308 -16.31 5.66 -10.39
C ILE A 308 -14.81 5.71 -10.04
N ARG A 309 -14.47 5.46 -8.76
CA ARG A 309 -13.06 5.38 -8.33
C ARG A 309 -12.33 4.27 -9.07
N GLU A 310 -12.96 3.11 -9.24
CA GLU A 310 -12.38 1.98 -9.94
C GLU A 310 -12.18 2.24 -11.43
N LEU A 311 -13.14 2.87 -12.11
CA LEU A 311 -12.98 3.31 -13.51
C LEU A 311 -11.76 4.23 -13.67
N LYS A 312 -11.59 5.20 -12.77
CA LYS A 312 -10.41 6.08 -12.77
C LYS A 312 -9.12 5.30 -12.48
N ARG A 313 -9.14 4.32 -11.58
CA ARG A 313 -7.99 3.46 -11.26
C ARG A 313 -7.57 2.63 -12.47
N ILE A 314 -8.51 1.96 -13.15
CA ILE A 314 -8.26 1.18 -14.38
C ILE A 314 -7.67 2.09 -15.47
N HIS A 315 -8.29 3.24 -15.71
CA HIS A 315 -7.79 4.20 -16.70
C HIS A 315 -6.36 4.66 -16.40
N ASN A 316 -6.05 4.95 -15.13
CA ASN A 316 -4.70 5.32 -14.71
C ASN A 316 -3.71 4.16 -14.84
N GLU A 317 -4.12 2.93 -14.53
CA GLU A 317 -3.28 1.74 -14.67
C GLU A 317 -2.90 1.50 -16.13
N ASP A 318 -3.86 1.62 -17.05
CA ASP A 318 -3.64 1.38 -18.48
C ASP A 318 -2.73 2.44 -19.12
N ASN A 319 -2.73 3.65 -18.55
CA ASN A 319 -1.87 4.77 -18.94
C ASN A 319 -0.52 4.83 -18.21
N SER A 320 -0.28 3.97 -17.22
CA SER A 320 1.01 3.97 -16.52
C SER A 320 2.09 3.22 -17.31
N GLN A 321 3.33 3.69 -17.18
CA GLN A 321 4.51 3.01 -17.70
C GLN A 321 4.84 1.69 -16.96
N PHE A 322 4.23 1.45 -15.79
CA PHE A 322 4.51 0.30 -14.93
C PHE A 322 3.45 -0.81 -15.01
N LYS A 323 2.61 -0.80 -16.05
CA LYS A 323 1.42 -1.67 -16.15
C LYS A 323 1.70 -3.16 -16.43
N ASP A 324 2.89 -3.49 -16.91
CA ASP A 324 3.28 -4.83 -17.38
C ASP A 324 4.17 -5.58 -16.38
N HIS A 325 3.83 -5.49 -15.09
CA HIS A 325 4.48 -6.24 -14.00
C HIS A 325 6.02 -6.11 -13.90
N PRO A 326 6.62 -4.91 -14.03
CA PRO A 326 8.06 -4.78 -13.92
C PRO A 326 8.53 -5.16 -12.50
N THR A 327 9.74 -5.70 -12.40
CA THR A 327 10.40 -5.94 -11.12
C THR A 327 11.34 -4.78 -10.84
N LEU A 328 11.10 -4.06 -9.74
CA LEU A 328 11.92 -2.93 -9.33
C LEU A 328 12.99 -3.37 -8.33
N ASN A 329 14.19 -2.83 -8.47
CA ASN A 329 15.35 -3.12 -7.60
C ASN A 329 15.61 -4.64 -7.44
N ASP A 330 15.36 -5.41 -8.51
CA ASP A 330 15.47 -6.88 -8.57
C ASP A 330 14.73 -7.64 -7.45
N ARG A 331 13.78 -6.99 -6.78
CA ARG A 331 13.14 -7.49 -5.55
C ARG A 331 11.64 -7.29 -5.55
N TYR A 332 11.15 -6.14 -6.00
CA TYR A 332 9.75 -5.78 -5.87
C TYR A 332 9.01 -5.99 -7.18
N LEU A 333 8.30 -7.12 -7.30
CA LEU A 333 7.46 -7.42 -8.45
C LEU A 333 6.16 -6.59 -8.36
N LEU A 334 5.96 -5.62 -9.25
CA LEU A 334 4.71 -4.87 -9.29
C LEU A 334 3.56 -5.75 -9.83
N LEU A 335 2.36 -5.58 -9.26
CA LEU A 335 1.18 -6.35 -9.60
C LEU A 335 0.10 -5.48 -10.27
N HIS A 336 -0.59 -4.65 -9.49
CA HIS A 336 -1.64 -3.77 -10.01
C HIS A 336 -1.62 -2.42 -9.29
N LEU A 337 -2.12 -1.40 -9.97
CA LEU A 337 -2.18 -0.04 -9.44
C LEU A 337 -3.22 0.01 -8.30
N LEU A 338 -2.87 0.62 -7.18
CA LEU A 338 -3.79 0.91 -6.07
C LEU A 338 -4.37 2.33 -6.19
N GLY A 339 -3.56 3.29 -6.63
CA GLY A 339 -4.00 4.65 -6.83
C GLY A 339 -2.95 5.56 -7.42
N ARG A 340 -3.40 6.70 -7.96
CA ARG A 340 -2.56 7.74 -8.53
C ARG A 340 -2.85 9.07 -7.87
N GLY A 341 -1.82 9.72 -7.35
CA GLY A 341 -1.84 11.11 -6.88
C GLY A 341 -1.26 12.06 -7.93
N GLY A 342 -1.04 13.33 -7.56
CA GLY A 342 -0.53 14.33 -8.50
C GLY A 342 0.88 14.04 -9.05
N PHE A 343 1.77 13.49 -8.22
CA PHE A 343 3.17 13.23 -8.57
C PHE A 343 3.64 11.83 -8.17
N SER A 344 2.71 10.90 -7.95
CA SER A 344 3.06 9.55 -7.54
C SER A 344 2.00 8.53 -7.92
N GLU A 345 2.46 7.32 -8.21
CA GLU A 345 1.63 6.14 -8.39
C GLU A 345 1.94 5.15 -7.27
N VAL A 346 0.92 4.47 -6.75
CA VAL A 346 1.07 3.47 -5.69
C VAL A 346 0.63 2.13 -6.25
N TYR A 347 1.54 1.16 -6.22
CA TYR A 347 1.29 -0.20 -6.71
C TYR A 347 1.25 -1.20 -5.55
N LYS A 348 0.38 -2.20 -5.66
CA LYS A 348 0.56 -3.45 -4.94
C LYS A 348 1.74 -4.17 -5.56
N ALA A 349 2.67 -4.63 -4.75
CA ALA A 349 3.83 -5.39 -5.20
C ALA A 349 4.08 -6.57 -4.27
N PHE A 350 4.89 -7.50 -4.74
CA PHE A 350 5.39 -8.61 -3.95
C PHE A 350 6.90 -8.49 -3.77
N ASP A 351 7.34 -8.52 -2.52
CA ASP A 351 8.75 -8.57 -2.15
C ASP A 351 9.24 -10.02 -2.32
N LEU A 352 10.07 -10.27 -3.35
CA LEU A 352 10.58 -11.59 -3.68
C LEU A 352 11.61 -12.11 -2.66
N THR A 353 12.19 -11.22 -1.84
CA THR A 353 13.17 -11.58 -0.82
C THR A 353 12.49 -11.94 0.49
N GLU A 354 11.62 -11.06 1.00
CA GLU A 354 10.90 -11.26 2.27
C GLU A 354 9.58 -12.01 2.12
N GLN A 355 9.20 -12.35 0.88
CA GLN A 355 8.00 -13.11 0.52
C GLN A 355 6.70 -12.53 1.10
N ARG A 356 6.51 -11.23 0.97
CA ARG A 356 5.33 -10.51 1.48
C ARG A 356 4.81 -9.48 0.49
N TYR A 357 3.52 -9.19 0.59
CA TYR A 357 2.93 -8.07 -0.15
C TYR A 357 3.35 -6.73 0.46
N VAL A 358 3.65 -5.77 -0.41
CA VAL A 358 4.03 -4.40 -0.05
C VAL A 358 3.31 -3.40 -0.96
N ALA A 359 3.26 -2.14 -0.52
CA ALA A 359 2.83 -1.03 -1.37
C ALA A 359 4.08 -0.25 -1.82
N VAL A 360 4.28 -0.12 -3.13
CA VAL A 360 5.39 0.63 -3.72
C VAL A 360 4.86 1.96 -4.23
N LYS A 361 5.25 3.05 -3.55
CA LYS A 361 4.93 4.43 -3.95
C LYS A 361 6.04 4.96 -4.84
N ILE A 362 5.75 5.09 -6.12
CA ILE A 362 6.68 5.57 -7.14
C ILE A 362 6.44 7.06 -7.32
N HIS A 363 7.44 7.88 -7.04
CA HIS A 363 7.37 9.32 -7.26
C HIS A 363 7.72 9.62 -8.73
N GLN A 364 6.79 10.23 -9.47
CA GLN A 364 6.96 10.63 -10.85
C GLN A 364 7.16 12.15 -10.93
N LEU A 365 8.40 12.56 -11.18
CA LEU A 365 8.75 13.95 -11.41
C LEU A 365 8.33 14.37 -12.82
N ASN A 366 7.77 15.57 -12.96
CA ASN A 366 7.45 16.12 -14.28
C ASN A 366 8.76 16.45 -15.02
N LYS A 367 8.90 15.92 -16.25
CA LYS A 367 10.09 16.12 -17.09
C LYS A 367 10.38 17.59 -17.40
N ASN A 368 9.33 18.42 -17.48
CA ASN A 368 9.42 19.84 -17.81
C ASN A 368 9.84 20.72 -16.62
N TRP A 369 10.04 20.14 -15.43
CA TRP A 369 10.53 20.91 -14.29
C TRP A 369 12.00 21.29 -14.47
N ARG A 370 12.33 22.52 -14.06
CA ARG A 370 13.72 22.95 -13.90
C ARG A 370 14.40 22.10 -12.83
N ASP A 371 15.71 21.91 -12.96
CA ASP A 371 16.47 21.00 -12.10
C ASP A 371 16.44 21.44 -10.62
N GLU A 372 16.46 22.73 -10.34
CA GLU A 372 16.27 23.29 -8.99
C GLU A 372 14.95 22.80 -8.34
N LYS A 373 13.86 22.73 -9.11
CA LYS A 373 12.57 22.26 -8.61
C LYS A 373 12.58 20.74 -8.37
N LYS A 374 13.26 19.98 -9.25
CA LYS A 374 13.43 18.53 -9.07
C LYS A 374 14.26 18.23 -7.81
N GLU A 375 15.33 18.97 -7.60
CA GLU A 375 16.21 18.84 -6.42
C GLU A 375 15.46 19.19 -5.13
N ASN A 376 14.69 20.28 -5.13
CA ASN A 376 13.87 20.64 -3.97
C ASN A 376 12.83 19.55 -3.65
N TYR A 377 12.14 19.01 -4.66
CA TYR A 377 11.22 17.89 -4.45
C TYR A 377 11.94 16.65 -3.90
N HIS A 378 13.12 16.32 -4.42
CA HIS A 378 13.94 15.23 -3.94
C HIS A 378 14.34 15.43 -2.47
N LYS A 379 14.77 16.64 -2.07
CA LYS A 379 15.06 17.00 -0.67
C LYS A 379 13.84 16.78 0.24
N HIS A 380 12.66 17.20 -0.19
CA HIS A 380 11.42 16.99 0.56
C HIS A 380 11.08 15.50 0.71
N ALA A 381 11.15 14.72 -0.36
CA ALA A 381 10.90 13.28 -0.33
C ALA A 381 11.93 12.52 0.55
N CYS A 382 13.20 12.87 0.45
CA CYS A 382 14.26 12.30 1.28
C CYS A 382 14.09 12.65 2.77
N ARG A 383 13.63 13.86 3.09
CA ARG A 383 13.30 14.24 4.47
C ARG A 383 12.13 13.42 5.01
N GLU A 384 11.06 13.26 4.24
CA GLU A 384 9.91 12.41 4.59
C GLU A 384 10.36 10.98 4.87
N TYR A 385 11.17 10.40 3.97
CA TYR A 385 11.76 9.07 4.13
C TYR A 385 12.54 8.92 5.44
N ARG A 386 13.46 9.86 5.74
CA ARG A 386 14.33 9.77 6.92
C ARG A 386 13.52 9.76 8.21
N ILE A 387 12.55 10.67 8.32
CA ILE A 387 11.67 10.74 9.49
C ILE A 387 10.85 9.45 9.60
N HIS A 388 10.26 8.99 8.49
CA HIS A 388 9.33 7.87 8.48
C HIS A 388 10.01 6.52 8.71
N LYS A 389 11.26 6.34 8.28
CA LYS A 389 12.05 5.12 8.50
C LYS A 389 12.25 4.80 9.98
N GLU A 390 12.34 5.82 10.83
CA GLU A 390 12.57 5.67 12.27
C GLU A 390 11.27 5.37 13.05
N LEU A 391 10.09 5.51 12.41
CA LEU A 391 8.81 5.28 13.06
C LEU A 391 8.42 3.80 13.02
N ASP A 392 8.47 3.13 14.17
CA ASP A 392 7.93 1.78 14.34
C ASP A 392 6.76 1.76 15.33
N HIS A 393 5.54 1.83 14.80
CA HIS A 393 4.34 1.82 15.63
C HIS A 393 3.17 1.16 14.88
N PRO A 394 2.33 0.32 15.53
CA PRO A 394 1.26 -0.43 14.85
C PRO A 394 0.17 0.43 14.20
N ARG A 395 0.02 1.71 14.61
CA ARG A 395 -0.93 2.67 14.02
C ARG A 395 -0.30 3.60 12.98
N ILE A 396 1.00 3.45 12.70
CA ILE A 396 1.73 4.19 11.67
C ILE A 396 2.14 3.19 10.60
N VAL A 397 1.93 3.53 9.33
CA VAL A 397 2.35 2.67 8.21
C VAL A 397 3.85 2.49 8.30
N LYS A 398 4.37 1.26 8.22
CA LYS A 398 5.82 1.04 8.23
C LYS A 398 6.43 1.33 6.86
N LEU A 399 7.60 1.97 6.87
CA LEU A 399 8.40 2.20 5.67
C LEU A 399 9.55 1.18 5.65
N TYR A 400 9.57 0.30 4.65
CA TYR A 400 10.56 -0.79 4.60
C TYR A 400 11.85 -0.40 3.87
N ASP A 401 11.73 0.31 2.75
CA ASP A 401 12.85 0.51 1.84
C ASP A 401 12.70 1.81 1.04
N TYR A 402 13.79 2.28 0.46
CA TYR A 402 13.87 3.41 -0.46
C TYR A 402 15.02 3.21 -1.44
N PHE A 403 14.74 3.42 -2.71
CA PHE A 403 15.71 3.37 -3.79
C PHE A 403 15.30 4.33 -4.91
N SER A 404 16.28 4.84 -5.65
CA SER A 404 16.03 5.60 -6.87
C SER A 404 15.79 4.64 -8.05
N LEU A 405 14.89 5.05 -8.94
CA LEU A 405 14.78 4.45 -10.27
C LEU A 405 15.59 5.36 -11.20
N ASP A 406 16.69 4.86 -11.76
CA ASP A 406 17.46 5.64 -12.73
C ASP A 406 16.59 5.91 -13.96
N THR A 407 16.61 7.17 -14.42
CA THR A 407 15.87 7.64 -15.59
C THR A 407 16.67 7.58 -16.89
N ASP A 408 17.85 6.97 -16.89
CA ASP A 408 18.73 6.95 -18.06
C ASP A 408 18.76 5.56 -18.69
N SER A 409 17.79 5.32 -19.58
CA SER A 409 17.89 4.38 -20.71
C SER A 409 17.08 4.92 -21.88
#